data_AF-A0A950VWJ2-F1
#
_entry.id   AF-A0A950VWJ2-F1
#
_cell.length_a   1.000
_cell.length_b   1.000
_cell.length_c   1.000
_cell.angle_alpha   90.00
_cell.angle_beta   90.00
_cell.angle_gamma   90.00
#
_symmetry.space_group_name_H-M   'P 1'
#
loop_
_entity.id
_entity.type
_entity.pdbx_description
1 polymer ?
#
loop_
_entity_poly.entity_id
_entity_poly.type
_entity_poly.pdbx_seq_one_letter_code
_entity_poly.pdbx_strand_id
1 'polypeptide(L)' 'MLPRVEPILPQLVKQLPRGPQWVYELKFDGFRGTLYVEGSRGRFLSKAMKPLRRFD' A
#
# COMPACT_ATOMS: atom_id res chain seq x y z
N MET A 1 -3.96 -9.69 -17.11
CA MET A 1 -3.07 -8.73 -16.42
C MET A 1 -3.94 -7.79 -15.62
N LEU A 2 -3.86 -7.86 -14.30
CA LEU A 2 -4.55 -6.92 -13.42
C LEU A 2 -4.14 -5.47 -13.75
N PRO A 3 -5.09 -4.51 -13.69
CA PRO A 3 -4.79 -3.12 -13.96
C PRO A 3 -3.82 -2.57 -12.92
N ARG A 4 -3.02 -1.59 -13.32
CA ARG A 4 -2.14 -0.89 -12.39
C ARG A 4 -2.99 -0.11 -11.37
N VAL A 5 -2.72 -0.34 -10.10
CA VAL A 5 -3.29 0.42 -8.98
C VAL A 5 -2.21 1.30 -8.38
N GLU A 6 -2.45 2.61 -8.35
CA GLU A 6 -1.58 3.55 -7.67
C GLU A 6 -1.96 3.64 -6.19
N PRO A 7 -1.00 3.44 -5.25
CA PRO A 7 -1.30 3.57 -3.84
C PRO A 7 -1.68 5.00 -3.46
N ILE A 8 -2.79 5.17 -2.73
CA ILE A 8 -3.20 6.47 -2.16
C ILE A 8 -2.10 6.98 -1.23
N LEU A 9 -1.74 8.26 -1.35
CA LEU A 9 -0.76 8.89 -0.47
C LEU A 9 -1.47 9.51 0.74
N PRO A 10 -1.02 9.17 1.97
CA PRO A 10 -1.57 9.81 3.16
C PRO A 10 -1.17 11.29 3.18
N GLN A 11 -2.09 12.14 3.64
CA GLN A 11 -1.80 13.53 3.93
C GLN A 11 -1.21 13.65 5.34
N LEU A 12 -0.10 14.38 5.48
CA LEU A 12 0.46 14.69 6.79
C LEU A 12 -0.46 15.69 7.50
N VAL A 13 -0.91 15.33 8.70
CA VAL A 13 -1.77 16.18 9.54
C VAL A 13 -1.14 16.33 10.92
N LYS A 14 -1.37 17.48 11.57
CA LYS A 14 -0.84 17.76 12.92
C LYS A 14 -1.62 17.06 14.02
N GLN A 15 -2.90 16.77 13.78
CA GLN A 15 -3.81 16.14 14.74
C GLN A 15 -4.61 15.06 14.03
N LEU A 16 -4.91 13.97 14.74
CA LEU A 16 -5.75 12.90 14.21
C LEU A 16 -7.17 13.43 13.93
N PRO A 17 -7.73 13.17 12.74
CA PRO A 17 -9.12 13.49 12.45
C PRO A 17 -10.07 12.79 13.42
N ARG A 18 -11.23 13.40 13.67
CA ARG A 18 -12.24 12.91 14.64
C ARG A 18 -13.62 12.84 14.00
N GLY A 19 -14.47 11.98 14.55
CA GLY A 19 -15.87 11.83 14.18
C GLY A 19 -16.20 10.45 13.59
N PRO A 20 -17.49 10.14 13.42
CA PRO A 20 -17.96 8.81 13.02
C PRO A 20 -17.58 8.41 11.58
N GLN A 21 -17.10 9.35 10.77
CA GLN A 21 -16.66 9.12 9.39
C GLN A 21 -15.22 8.57 9.29
N TRP A 22 -14.49 8.46 10.40
CA TRP A 22 -13.09 8.06 10.41
C TRP A 22 -12.89 6.65 10.96
N VAL A 23 -12.04 5.89 10.26
CA VAL A 23 -11.48 4.63 10.73
C VAL A 23 -10.00 4.85 11.00
N TYR A 24 -9.48 4.19 12.04
CA TYR A 24 -8.10 4.33 12.49
C TYR A 24 -7.35 3.01 12.30
N GLU A 25 -6.18 3.09 11.68
CA GLU A 25 -5.24 1.98 11.53
C GLU A 25 -3.90 2.35 12.16
N LEU A 26 -3.19 1.36 12.70
CA LEU A 26 -1.83 1.56 13.21
C LEU A 26 -0.88 1.84 12.05
N LYS A 27 -0.02 2.86 12.23
CA LYS A 27 1.05 3.14 11.28
C LYS A 27 2.23 2.20 11.53
N PHE A 28 2.56 1.38 10.54
CA PHE A 28 3.76 0.55 10.54
C PHE A 28 4.86 1.20 9.70
N ASP A 29 6.09 1.20 10.21
CA ASP A 29 7.27 1.60 9.44
C ASP A 29 7.81 0.42 8.63
N GLY A 30 8.07 0.65 7.34
CA GLY A 30 8.52 -0.40 6.44
C GLY A 30 8.46 0.02 4.97
N PHE A 31 8.55 -0.96 4.08
CA PHE A 31 8.42 -0.75 2.64
C PHE A 31 6.96 -0.84 2.23
N ARG A 32 6.49 0.15 1.45
CA ARG A 32 5.16 0.12 0.85
C ARG A 32 5.22 -0.48 -0.55
N GLY A 33 4.36 -1.45 -0.81
CA GLY A 33 4.19 -2.05 -2.14
C GLY A 33 2.77 -2.55 -2.40
N THR A 34 2.51 -2.94 -3.63
CA THR A 34 1.25 -3.53 -4.11
C THR A 34 1.52 -4.97 -4.55
N LEU A 35 0.81 -5.93 -3.94
CA LEU A 35 0.86 -7.34 -4.30
C LEU A 35 -0.23 -7.66 -5.33
N TYR A 36 0.17 -8.10 -6.51
CA TYR A 36 -0.73 -8.59 -7.54
C TYR A 36 -0.78 -10.11 -7.48
N VAL A 37 -1.97 -10.67 -7.29
CA VAL A 37 -2.20 -12.13 -7.27
C VAL A 37 -3.01 -12.51 -8.51
N GLU A 38 -2.41 -13.26 -9.43
CA GLU A 38 -3.03 -13.72 -10.67
C GLU A 38 -2.85 -15.24 -10.79
N GLY A 39 -3.96 -15.99 -10.67
CA GLY A 39 -3.91 -17.45 -10.59
C GLY A 39 -3.11 -17.91 -9.37
N SER A 40 -2.08 -18.73 -9.58
CA SER A 40 -1.18 -19.23 -8.53
C SER A 40 0.11 -18.41 -8.37
N ARG A 41 0.19 -17.20 -8.94
CA ARG A 41 1.40 -16.37 -8.93
C ARG A 41 1.17 -15.03 -8.23
N GLY A 42 2.13 -14.65 -7.38
CA GLY A 42 2.22 -13.33 -6.77
C GLY A 42 3.32 -12.49 -7.41
N ARG A 43 3.10 -11.18 -7.56
CA ARG A 43 4.13 -10.19 -7.93
C ARG A 43 4.04 -8.99 -7.00
N PHE A 44 5.09 -8.72 -6.24
CA PHE A 44 5.14 -7.59 -5.33
C PHE A 44 5.92 -6.41 -5.92
N LEU A 45 5.25 -5.26 -6.05
CA LEU A 45 5.82 -4.06 -6.67
C LEU A 45 5.90 -2.92 -5.66
N SER A 46 7.00 -2.18 -5.68
CA SER A 46 7.14 -0.93 -4.92
C SER A 46 6.25 0.18 -5.49
N LYS A 47 6.13 1.31 -4.77
CA LYS A 47 5.47 2.53 -5.27
C LYS A 47 6.00 3.00 -6.63
N ALA A 48 7.29 2.79 -6.92
CA ALA A 48 7.93 3.16 -8.19
C ALA A 48 7.80 2.05 -9.26
N MET A 49 6.91 1.08 -9.08
CA MET A 49 6.69 -0.06 -9.99
C MET A 49 7.92 -0.96 -10.21
N LYS A 50 8.90 -0.91 -9.29
CA LYS A 50 10.04 -1.83 -9.29
C LYS A 50 9.70 -3.09 -8.48
N PRO A 51 10.09 -4.30 -8.93
CA PRO A 51 9.93 -5.53 -8.15
C PRO A 51 10.56 -5.41 -6.76
N LEU A 52 9.83 -5.80 -5.72
CA LEU A 52 10.29 -5.84 -4.33
C LEU A 52 10.85 -7.23 -3.99
N ARG A 53 12.02 -7.54 -4.55
CA ARG A 53 12.64 -8.88 -4.44
C ARG A 53 13.00 -9.35 -3.03
N ARG A 54 12.99 -8.44 -2.05
CA ARG A 54 13.26 -8.75 -0.64
C ARG A 54 12.22 -9.70 -0.04
N PHE A 55 11.02 -9.77 -0.63
CA PHE A 55 9.88 -10.53 -0.13
C PHE A 55 9.36 -11.55 -1.15
N ASP A 56 10.19 -11.87 -2.15
CA ASP A 56 9.93 -12.98 -3.08
C ASP A 56 10.13 -14.33 -2.38
#